data_AF-A0A2E7RRX6-F1
#
_entry.id   AF-A0A2E7RRX6-F1
#
_cell.length_a   1.000
_cell.length_b   1.000
_cell.length_c   1.000
_cell.angle_alpha   90.00
_cell.angle_beta   90.00
_cell.angle_gamma   90.00
#
_symmetry.space_group_name_H-M   'P 1'
#
loop_
_entity.id
_entity.type
_entity.pdbx_description
1 polymer ?
#
loop_
_entity_poly.entity_id
_entity_poly.type
_entity_poly.pdbx_seq_one_letter_code
_entity_poly.pdbx_strand_id
1 'polypeptide(L)'
;MLVAGMPMAFADDHAMEGLSIEADAVEGSTTITITGHASSSNVPVTIMVLAPNGNVVSIDQINPDSDGSFTSTIGVGGPMWKQDGVYSISAQQGSASINKATVEVEIADGAVVPEFGTIASLVLVVAISSIIVLSAKGRLSFTPRI
;
A
#
# COMPACT_ATOMS: atom_id res chain seq x y z
N MET A 1 -35.98 26.42 -23.77
CA MET A 1 -34.52 26.71 -23.81
C MET A 1 -34.29 27.71 -22.69
N LEU A 2 -33.78 27.34 -21.52
CA LEU A 2 -32.45 26.79 -21.25
C LEU A 2 -32.51 26.00 -19.91
N VAL A 3 -31.86 24.85 -19.87
CA VAL A 3 -31.64 24.02 -18.67
C VAL A 3 -30.63 24.73 -17.77
N ALA A 4 -30.88 24.78 -16.46
CA ALA A 4 -29.84 25.00 -15.45
C ALA A 4 -29.92 23.82 -14.48
N GLY A 5 -29.01 22.86 -14.69
CA GLY A 5 -28.92 21.64 -13.91
C GLY A 5 -28.58 21.91 -12.46
N MET A 6 -29.17 21.10 -11.59
CA MET A 6 -28.64 20.76 -10.27
C MET A 6 -27.10 20.66 -10.30
N PRO A 7 -26.36 21.35 -9.42
CA PRO A 7 -24.99 20.96 -9.20
C PRO A 7 -25.02 19.58 -8.53
N MET A 8 -24.53 18.57 -9.26
CA MET A 8 -24.09 17.33 -8.67
C MET A 8 -23.00 17.71 -7.67
N ALA A 9 -23.34 17.75 -6.39
CA ALA A 9 -22.35 17.80 -5.33
C ALA A 9 -21.60 16.46 -5.42
N PHE A 10 -20.40 16.49 -6.01
CA PHE A 10 -19.43 15.44 -5.81
C PHE A 10 -19.24 15.34 -4.30
N ALA A 11 -19.59 14.18 -3.73
CA ALA A 11 -19.15 13.84 -2.41
C ALA A 11 -17.63 13.80 -2.48
N ASP A 12 -16.98 14.87 -2.02
CA ASP A 12 -15.58 14.78 -1.65
C ASP A 12 -15.55 13.84 -0.45
N ASP A 13 -15.08 12.61 -0.70
CA ASP A 13 -14.75 11.65 0.33
C ASP A 13 -13.50 12.16 1.05
N HIS A 14 -13.61 13.33 1.69
CA HIS A 14 -12.69 13.73 2.74
C HIS A 14 -12.97 12.79 3.90
N ALA A 15 -12.33 11.63 3.81
CA ALA A 15 -11.96 10.79 4.92
C ALA A 15 -11.71 11.69 6.14
N MET A 16 -12.50 11.45 7.19
CA MET A 16 -12.32 11.89 8.58
C MET A 16 -11.02 12.68 8.79
N GLU A 17 -11.09 13.97 9.16
CA GLU A 17 -9.94 14.88 9.45
C GLU A 17 -8.95 14.28 10.48
N GLY A 18 -8.12 13.34 10.02
CA GLY A 18 -7.25 12.49 10.79
C GLY A 18 -5.95 12.23 10.04
N LEU A 19 -5.01 11.58 10.71
CA LEU A 19 -3.74 11.22 10.07
C LEU A 19 -4.00 10.12 9.04
N SER A 20 -3.61 10.36 7.79
CA SER A 20 -3.57 9.34 6.74
C SER A 20 -2.14 9.02 6.36
N ILE A 21 -1.87 7.76 6.03
CA ILE A 21 -0.58 7.31 5.50
C ILE A 21 -0.79 6.29 4.39
N GLU A 22 0.15 6.28 3.47
CA GLU A 22 0.31 5.31 2.40
C GLU A 22 1.79 4.90 2.38
N ALA A 23 2.05 3.61 2.22
CA ALA A 23 3.39 3.08 2.07
C ALA A 23 3.57 2.58 0.64
N ASP A 24 4.42 3.26 -0.12
CA ASP A 24 4.84 2.82 -1.44
C ASP A 24 6.14 2.03 -1.31
N ALA A 25 6.05 0.75 -1.66
CA ALA A 25 7.12 -0.21 -1.53
C ALA A 25 7.22 -0.99 -2.85
N VAL A 26 8.26 -0.68 -3.63
CA VAL A 26 8.50 -1.33 -4.93
C VAL A 26 9.04 -2.75 -4.70
N GLU A 27 8.56 -3.72 -5.48
CA GLU A 27 9.05 -5.11 -5.42
C GLU A 27 10.56 -5.18 -5.60
N GLY A 28 11.23 -5.92 -4.70
CA GLY A 28 12.68 -6.06 -4.75
C GLY A 28 13.46 -4.81 -4.30
N SER A 29 12.77 -3.74 -3.89
CA SER A 29 13.40 -2.55 -3.34
C SER A 29 13.85 -2.77 -1.91
N THR A 30 14.92 -2.07 -1.53
CA THR A 30 15.42 -1.94 -0.17
C THR A 30 14.95 -0.64 0.49
N THR A 31 13.94 0.03 -0.06
CA THR A 31 13.40 1.27 0.48
C THR A 31 11.89 1.30 0.38
N ILE A 32 11.24 1.72 1.46
CA ILE A 32 9.80 2.00 1.53
C ILE A 32 9.64 3.52 1.65
N THR A 33 8.83 4.12 0.79
CA THR A 33 8.47 5.53 0.87
C THR A 33 7.12 5.64 1.54
N ILE A 34 7.04 6.42 2.60
CA ILE A 34 5.82 6.67 3.35
C ILE A 34 5.39 8.09 3.04
N THR A 35 4.21 8.23 2.46
CA THR A 35 3.55 9.52 2.24
C THR A 35 2.33 9.60 3.12
N GLY A 36 1.99 10.79 3.58
CA GLY A 36 0.81 10.95 4.42
C GLY A 36 0.38 12.39 4.55
N HIS A 37 -0.80 12.56 5.15
CA HIS A 37 -1.36 13.85 5.46
C HIS A 37 -1.75 13.89 6.93
N ALA A 38 -1.22 14.85 7.65
CA ALA A 38 -1.39 15.05 9.07
C ALA A 38 -2.43 16.13 9.33
N SER A 39 -3.22 15.98 10.40
CA SER A 39 -4.26 16.96 10.78
C SER A 39 -3.70 18.29 11.29
N SER A 40 -2.38 18.38 11.51
CA SER A 40 -1.71 19.59 12.00
C SER A 40 -0.28 19.66 11.50
N SER A 41 0.21 20.85 11.14
CA SER A 41 1.61 21.06 10.74
C SER A 41 2.54 21.38 11.93
N ASN A 42 1.97 21.78 13.07
CA ASN A 42 2.72 22.15 14.26
C ASN A 42 3.09 20.97 15.17
N VAL A 43 2.50 19.80 14.97
CA VAL A 43 2.78 18.60 15.77
C VAL A 43 3.52 17.59 14.90
N PRO A 44 4.71 17.15 15.28
CA PRO A 44 5.45 16.17 14.50
C PRO A 44 4.74 14.81 14.49
N VAL A 45 4.84 14.12 13.36
CA VAL A 45 4.35 12.75 13.16
C VAL A 45 5.49 11.79 13.53
N THR A 46 5.20 10.83 14.41
CA THR A 46 6.12 9.75 14.76
C THR A 46 5.77 8.52 13.93
N ILE A 47 6.74 8.01 13.18
CA ILE A 47 6.63 6.81 12.36
C ILE A 47 7.41 5.70 13.05
N MET A 48 6.76 4.58 13.31
CA MET A 48 7.33 3.43 14.01
C MET A 48 7.08 2.17 13.20
N VAL A 49 8.14 1.43 12.91
CA VAL A 49 8.10 0.16 12.19
C VAL A 49 8.28 -1.00 13.17
N LEU A 50 7.33 -1.92 13.17
CA LEU A 50 7.34 -3.13 13.97
C LEU A 50 7.57 -4.35 13.08
N ALA A 51 8.49 -5.21 13.51
CA ALA A 51 8.71 -6.52 12.91
C ALA A 51 7.57 -7.50 13.27
N PRO A 52 7.43 -8.61 12.53
CA PRO A 52 6.44 -9.66 12.82
C PRO A 52 6.52 -10.25 14.25
N ASN A 53 7.70 -10.21 14.87
CA ASN A 53 7.89 -10.62 16.27
C ASN A 53 7.52 -9.55 17.32
N GLY A 54 7.04 -8.39 16.88
CA GLY A 54 6.70 -7.25 17.75
C GLY A 54 7.88 -6.35 18.14
N ASN A 55 9.10 -6.61 17.64
CA ASN A 55 10.25 -5.75 17.90
C ASN A 55 10.16 -4.46 17.07
N VAL A 56 10.59 -3.35 17.66
CA VAL A 56 10.73 -2.09 16.93
C VAL A 56 12.01 -2.13 16.09
N VAL A 57 11.84 -1.90 14.79
CA VAL A 57 12.91 -1.96 13.78
C VAL A 57 13.48 -0.56 13.54
N SER A 58 12.58 0.42 13.42
CA SER A 58 12.93 1.82 13.19
C SER A 58 11.89 2.73 13.81
N ILE A 59 12.35 3.89 14.27
CA ILE A 59 11.50 5.00 14.68
C ILE A 59 12.05 6.25 13.99
N ASP A 60 11.17 6.97 13.32
CA ASP A 60 11.46 8.25 12.70
C ASP A 60 10.43 9.29 13.16
N GLN A 61 10.81 10.56 13.11
CA GLN A 61 9.94 11.66 13.48
C GLN A 61 10.08 12.79 12.49
N ILE A 62 8.97 13.16 11.87
CA ILE A 62 8.94 14.18 10.82
C ILE A 62 7.96 15.29 11.16
N ASN A 63 8.35 16.52 10.87
CA ASN A 63 7.45 17.66 10.92
C ASN A 63 6.70 17.74 9.58
N PRO A 64 5.36 17.72 9.57
CA PRO A 64 4.60 17.93 8.36
C PRO A 64 4.83 19.33 7.80
N ASP A 65 4.68 19.46 6.48
CA ASP A 65 4.71 20.73 5.77
C ASP A 65 3.50 21.61 6.14
N SER A 66 3.50 22.86 5.68
CA SER A 66 2.45 23.83 6.00
C SER A 66 1.05 23.39 5.55
N ASP A 67 0.99 22.53 4.53
CA ASP A 67 -0.24 21.94 4.01
C ASP A 67 -0.65 20.67 4.78
N GLY A 68 0.17 20.17 5.71
CA GLY A 68 -0.07 18.92 6.46
C GLY A 68 0.55 17.69 5.81
N SER A 69 1.13 17.80 4.61
CA SER A 69 1.75 16.68 3.91
C SER A 69 3.10 16.32 4.54
N PHE A 70 3.50 15.05 4.46
CA PHE A 70 4.84 14.62 4.82
C PHE A 70 5.29 13.42 3.99
N THR A 71 6.60 13.24 3.90
CA THR A 71 7.23 12.09 3.23
C THR A 71 8.41 11.62 4.04
N SER A 72 8.45 10.34 4.38
CA SER A 72 9.61 9.70 5.02
C SER A 72 10.04 8.48 4.20
N THR A 73 11.32 8.17 4.22
CA THR A 73 11.88 7.02 3.52
C THR A 73 12.55 6.09 4.52
N ILE A 74 12.13 4.83 4.52
CA ILE A 74 12.65 3.80 5.41
C ILE A 74 13.48 2.81 4.59
N GLY A 75 14.74 2.64 4.98
CA GLY A 75 15.59 1.58 4.45
C GLY A 75 15.14 0.21 4.97
N VAL A 76 14.88 -0.70 4.05
CA VAL A 76 14.63 -2.13 4.28
C VAL A 76 15.95 -2.87 4.09
N GLY A 77 16.26 -3.75 5.04
CA GLY A 77 17.50 -4.53 5.03
C GLY A 77 18.47 -4.12 6.14
N GLY A 78 19.46 -4.97 6.39
CA GLY A 78 20.40 -4.81 7.51
C GLY A 78 20.00 -5.61 8.76
N PRO A 79 20.71 -5.44 9.88
CA PRO A 79 20.64 -6.37 11.02
C PRO A 79 19.28 -6.46 11.72
N MET A 80 18.42 -5.45 11.54
CA MET A 80 17.09 -5.36 12.16
C MET A 80 15.98 -5.95 11.28
N TRP A 81 16.23 -6.18 9.99
CA TRP A 81 15.29 -6.73 9.01
C TRP A 81 15.60 -8.20 8.72
N LYS A 82 15.71 -9.01 9.77
CA LYS A 82 16.10 -10.44 9.67
C LYS A 82 14.91 -11.39 9.56
N GLN A 83 13.71 -10.89 9.80
CA GLN A 83 12.51 -11.71 9.81
C GLN A 83 11.73 -11.48 8.54
N ASP A 84 11.34 -12.55 7.89
CA ASP A 84 10.36 -12.49 6.81
C ASP A 84 8.96 -12.41 7.41
N GLY A 85 8.08 -11.72 6.71
CA GLY A 85 6.67 -11.57 7.05
C GLY A 85 6.19 -10.12 6.99
N VAL A 86 5.06 -9.88 7.64
CA VAL A 86 4.37 -8.60 7.60
C VAL A 86 4.92 -7.66 8.67
N TYR A 87 5.50 -6.55 8.22
CA TYR A 87 5.92 -5.45 9.07
C TYR A 87 4.80 -4.42 9.17
N SER A 88 4.61 -3.88 10.37
CA SER A 88 3.58 -2.87 10.63
C SER A 88 4.23 -1.50 10.75
N ILE A 89 3.85 -0.59 9.86
CA ILE A 89 4.28 0.80 9.85
C ILE A 89 3.16 1.63 10.47
N SER A 90 3.39 2.14 11.67
CA SER A 90 2.45 2.99 12.38
C SER A 90 2.92 4.43 12.37
N ALA A 91 2.07 5.35 11.93
CA ALA A 91 2.26 6.78 12.09
C ALA A 91 1.32 7.29 13.16
N GLN A 92 1.82 8.14 14.05
CA GLN A 92 1.02 8.73 15.12
C GLN A 92 1.37 10.20 15.33
N GLN A 93 0.35 11.03 15.48
CA GLN A 93 0.47 12.46 15.76
C GLN A 93 -0.29 12.83 17.03
N GLY A 94 0.45 13.17 18.09
CA GLY A 94 -0.13 13.42 19.42
C GLY A 94 -0.72 12.15 20.05
N SER A 95 -1.79 12.32 20.83
CA SER A 95 -2.38 11.23 21.65
C SER A 95 -3.76 10.77 21.18
N ALA A 96 -4.33 11.42 20.15
CA ALA A 96 -5.66 11.11 19.67
C ALA A 96 -5.62 9.90 18.72
N SER A 97 -6.54 8.96 18.88
CA SER A 97 -6.61 7.76 18.02
C SER A 97 -6.91 8.07 16.56
N ILE A 98 -7.61 9.18 16.28
CA ILE A 98 -7.89 9.66 14.91
C ILE A 98 -6.61 10.09 14.18
N ASN A 99 -5.56 10.38 14.94
CA ASN A 99 -4.26 10.79 14.43
C ASN A 99 -3.27 9.63 14.45
N LYS A 100 -3.77 8.40 14.34
CA LYS A 100 -2.98 7.20 14.24
C LYS A 100 -3.43 6.41 13.02
N ALA A 101 -2.48 6.13 12.14
CA ALA A 101 -2.69 5.28 10.99
C ALA A 101 -1.64 4.17 10.97
N THR A 102 -2.03 3.00 10.47
CA THR A 102 -1.14 1.85 10.37
C THR A 102 -1.29 1.25 8.98
N VAL A 103 -0.17 0.96 8.34
CA VAL A 103 -0.08 0.24 7.07
C VAL A 103 0.83 -0.96 7.26
N GLU A 104 0.56 -2.03 6.54
CA GLU A 104 1.30 -3.27 6.59
C GLU A 104 2.10 -3.44 5.30
N VAL A 105 3.35 -3.90 5.42
CA VAL A 105 4.22 -4.17 4.27
C VAL A 105 4.85 -5.54 4.46
N GLU A 106 4.75 -6.39 3.44
CA GLU A 106 5.35 -7.72 3.48
C GLU A 106 6.80 -7.68 2.99
N ILE A 107 7.70 -8.29 3.77
CA ILE A 107 9.13 -8.40 3.46
C ILE A 107 9.50 -9.88 3.42
N ALA A 108 10.22 -10.29 2.37
CA ALA A 108 10.79 -11.63 2.26
C ALA A 108 12.22 -11.57 1.73
N ASP A 109 13.12 -12.37 2.28
CA ASP A 109 14.54 -12.41 1.94
C ASP A 109 15.23 -11.04 1.99
N GLY A 110 14.76 -10.17 2.91
CA GLY A 110 15.27 -8.81 3.08
C GLY A 110 14.89 -7.82 1.98
N ALA A 111 13.92 -8.17 1.13
CA ALA A 111 13.37 -7.29 0.10
C ALA A 111 11.85 -7.12 0.28
N VAL A 112 11.33 -6.00 -0.22
CA VAL A 112 9.90 -5.73 -0.24
C VAL A 112 9.18 -6.67 -1.21
N VAL A 113 8.06 -7.24 -0.76
CA VAL A 113 7.11 -7.98 -1.59
C VAL A 113 5.78 -7.21 -1.61
N PRO A 114 5.32 -6.71 -2.77
CA PRO A 114 4.03 -6.04 -2.85
C PRO A 114 2.89 -7.04 -2.72
N GLU A 115 1.80 -6.59 -2.12
CA GLU A 115 0.53 -7.31 -2.01
C GLU A 115 -0.14 -7.58 -3.36
N PHE A 116 0.22 -6.83 -4.41
CA PHE A 116 -0.16 -7.17 -5.79
C PHE A 116 0.71 -8.27 -6.40
N GLY A 117 1.96 -8.46 -5.98
CA GLY A 117 2.85 -9.48 -6.55
C GLY A 117 2.32 -10.89 -6.28
N THR A 118 1.90 -11.16 -5.05
CA THR A 118 1.35 -12.46 -4.66
C THR A 118 -0.01 -12.71 -5.31
N ILE A 119 -0.93 -11.74 -5.30
CA ILE A 119 -2.25 -11.88 -5.94
C ILE A 119 -2.12 -11.94 -7.47
N ALA A 120 -1.32 -11.06 -8.08
CA ALA A 120 -1.13 -11.03 -9.52
C ALA A 120 -0.40 -12.29 -10.02
N SER A 121 0.59 -12.82 -9.30
CA SER A 121 1.24 -14.09 -9.67
C SER A 121 0.26 -15.27 -9.60
N LEU A 122 -0.60 -15.33 -8.59
CA LEU A 122 -1.67 -16.33 -8.51
C LEU A 122 -2.63 -16.22 -9.70
N VAL A 123 -3.11 -15.02 -10.01
CA VAL A 123 -4.01 -14.79 -11.15
C VAL A 123 -3.30 -15.12 -12.47
N LEU A 124 -2.03 -14.75 -12.62
CA LEU A 124 -1.22 -15.04 -13.82
C LEU A 124 -1.08 -16.55 -14.05
N VAL A 125 -0.75 -17.32 -13.02
CA VAL A 125 -0.60 -18.79 -13.10
C VAL A 125 -1.93 -19.46 -13.47
N VAL A 126 -3.04 -19.03 -12.84
CA VAL A 126 -4.38 -19.55 -13.14
C VAL A 126 -4.81 -19.20 -14.57
N ALA A 127 -4.53 -17.98 -15.03
CA ALA A 127 -4.84 -17.55 -16.39
C ALA A 127 -4.08 -18.37 -17.44
N ILE A 128 -2.75 -18.50 -17.29
CA ILE A 128 -1.91 -19.23 -18.25
C ILE A 128 -2.28 -20.71 -18.30
N SER A 129 -2.48 -21.35 -17.15
CA SER A 129 -2.87 -22.77 -17.09
C SER A 129 -4.21 -23.05 -17.77
N SER A 130 -5.22 -22.17 -17.58
CA SER A 130 -6.52 -22.28 -18.27
C SER A 130 -6.36 -22.20 -19.80
N ILE A 131 -5.57 -21.24 -20.30
CA ILE A 131 -5.32 -21.09 -21.74
C ILE A 131 -4.67 -22.35 -22.32
N ILE A 132 -3.67 -22.91 -21.65
CA ILE A 132 -2.98 -24.11 -22.12
C ILE A 132 -3.94 -25.31 -22.17
N VAL A 133 -4.73 -25.51 -21.11
CA VAL A 133 -5.70 -26.62 -21.05
C VAL A 133 -6.79 -26.50 -22.12
N LEU A 134 -7.34 -25.30 -22.33
CA LEU A 134 -8.34 -25.04 -23.36
C LEU A 134 -7.76 -25.18 -24.78
N SER A 135 -6.54 -24.67 -25.00
CA SER A 135 -5.87 -24.73 -26.31
C SER A 135 -5.46 -26.17 -26.68
N ALA A 136 -5.03 -26.97 -25.72
CA ALA A 136 -4.68 -28.38 -25.94
C ALA A 136 -5.91 -29.26 -26.24
N LYS A 137 -7.09 -28.92 -25.68
CA LYS A 137 -8.34 -29.66 -25.91
C LYS A 137 -9.10 -29.17 -27.16
N GLY A 138 -8.83 -27.96 -27.64
CA GLY A 138 -9.54 -27.29 -28.72
C GLY A 138 -9.17 -27.73 -30.13
N ARG A 139 -9.32 -29.02 -30.49
CA ARG A 139 -9.55 -29.39 -31.90
C ARG A 139 -11.00 -29.02 -32.25
N LEU A 140 -11.27 -27.73 -32.51
CA LEU A 140 -12.55 -27.25 -33.01
C LEU A 140 -12.78 -27.84 -34.41
N SER A 141 -13.58 -28.90 -34.48
CA SER A 141 -14.10 -29.46 -35.72
C SER A 141 -15.11 -28.48 -36.34
N PHE A 142 -14.64 -27.53 -37.12
CA PHE A 142 -15.48 -26.75 -38.01
C PHE A 142 -15.80 -27.62 -39.23
N THR A 143 -16.91 -28.34 -39.21
CA THR A 143 -17.47 -28.92 -40.44
C THR A 143 -18.38 -27.87 -41.08
N PRO A 144 -17.96 -27.21 -42.17
CA PRO A 144 -18.86 -26.35 -42.92
C PRO A 144 -19.88 -27.25 -43.61
N ARG A 145 -21.17 -27.08 -43.27
CA ARG A 145 -22.25 -27.65 -44.07
C ARG A 145 -22.63 -26.62 -45.13
N ILE A 146 -22.25 -26.92 -46.37
CA ILE A 146 -22.87 -26.41 -47.60
C ILE A 146 -24.28 -26.99 -47.76
#